data_AF-A0A8J6MPJ7-F1
#
_entry.id   AF-A0A8J6MPJ7-F1
#
_cell.length_a   1.000
_cell.length_b   1.000
_cell.length_c   1.000
_cell.angle_alpha   90.00
_cell.angle_beta   90.00
_cell.angle_gamma   90.00
#
_symmetry.space_group_name_H-M   'P 1'
#
loop_
_entity.id
_entity.type
_entity.pdbx_description
1 polymer ?
#
loop_
_entity_poly.entity_id
_entity_poly.type
_entity_poly.pdbx_seq_one_letter_code
_entity_poly.pdbx_strand_id
1 'polypeptide(L)'
;MSEIALKTCNTCNRKFMTPDEFLSNTSRWRICDQGHLWFNCSCHSTGIIIKGKFDWYNPAHSLSAPAQSIFNRISRETELPRLPNYVMQLQKMLEDPASSTEKMAEVIKHDLLLATTVLRIANNQKTRDGQQIHSLSHAIAFIGIESLRDMVIVAAVSRFELKTKVFSAKTFWNNSFLTGRIAEYLVNHLQLTFSLEQVFMAGSTCNIGKIVQAIIDPKIADLYTMEMEDLSLLGDWSAAEKRNKGYDHSVLGEIGAAFWGFPEELLDSIAMHHVSPLLAKTKAISLWEVTGFANQLCHWVTLDAHQVNQELFQHYLRRFYVNEAMLDTIIPALQHLKHTQITV
;
A
#
# COMPACT_ATOMS: atom_id res chain seq x y z
N MET A 1 14.54 21.19 -24.28
CA MET A 1 13.40 20.44 -24.83
C MET A 1 13.94 19.09 -25.25
N SER A 2 13.76 18.06 -24.43
CA SER A 2 14.22 16.70 -24.77
C SER A 2 13.39 16.18 -25.94
N GLU A 3 14.05 15.59 -26.94
CA GLU A 3 13.36 14.83 -27.99
C GLU A 3 12.52 13.74 -27.33
N ILE A 4 11.20 13.78 -27.52
CA ILE A 4 10.31 12.73 -27.08
C ILE A 4 10.75 11.44 -27.78
N ALA A 5 11.25 10.47 -27.02
CA ALA A 5 11.71 9.20 -27.57
C ALA A 5 10.56 8.52 -28.32
N LEU A 6 10.71 8.33 -29.64
CA LEU A 6 9.66 7.80 -30.51
C LEU A 6 9.75 6.26 -30.60
N LYS A 7 8.69 5.53 -30.21
CA LYS A 7 8.57 4.10 -30.57
C LYS A 7 7.81 3.95 -31.88
N THR A 8 8.37 3.17 -32.80
CA THR A 8 7.69 2.79 -34.05
C THR A 8 7.54 1.26 -34.11
N CYS A 9 6.39 0.77 -34.55
CA CYS A 9 6.19 -0.63 -34.91
C CYS A 9 6.97 -0.92 -36.19
N ASN A 10 7.88 -1.90 -36.14
CA ASN A 10 8.74 -2.24 -37.28
C ASN A 10 7.99 -2.93 -38.44
N THR A 11 6.71 -3.28 -38.26
CA THR A 11 5.90 -4.00 -39.27
C THR A 11 4.91 -3.09 -39.96
N CYS A 12 4.12 -2.30 -39.20
CA CYS A 12 3.13 -1.39 -39.78
C CYS A 12 3.50 0.10 -39.68
N ASN A 13 4.69 0.42 -39.18
CA ASN A 13 5.18 1.79 -38.99
C ASN A 13 4.29 2.69 -38.11
N ARG A 14 3.37 2.10 -37.35
CA ARG A 14 2.59 2.83 -36.34
C ARG A 14 3.53 3.41 -35.29
N LYS A 15 3.35 4.69 -34.98
CA LYS A 15 4.10 5.41 -33.94
C LYS A 15 3.33 5.38 -32.62
N PHE A 16 4.05 5.33 -31.52
CA PHE A 16 3.51 5.40 -30.16
C PHE A 16 4.22 6.55 -29.44
N MET A 17 3.58 7.70 -29.44
CA MET A 17 4.08 8.96 -28.89
C MET A 17 3.46 9.29 -27.54
N THR A 18 2.24 8.81 -27.30
CA THR A 18 1.47 9.08 -26.07
C THR A 18 0.98 7.78 -25.41
N PRO A 19 0.62 7.81 -24.10
CA PRO A 19 -0.03 6.67 -23.45
C PRO A 19 -1.30 6.21 -24.18
N ASP A 20 -2.11 7.13 -24.70
CA ASP A 20 -3.36 6.78 -25.41
C ASP A 20 -3.10 6.09 -26.74
N GLU A 21 -2.09 6.53 -27.49
CA GLU A 21 -1.67 5.86 -28.73
C GLU A 21 -1.13 4.46 -28.46
N PHE A 22 -0.61 4.22 -27.26
CA PHE A 22 -0.15 2.93 -26.82
C PHE A 22 -1.29 2.02 -26.36
N LEU A 23 -2.22 2.54 -25.55
CA LEU A 23 -3.35 1.77 -25.01
C LEU A 23 -4.42 1.46 -26.08
N SER A 24 -4.51 2.28 -27.13
CA SER A 24 -5.43 2.05 -28.23
C SER A 24 -4.94 0.97 -29.19
N ASN A 25 -5.78 -0.03 -29.48
CA ASN A 25 -5.55 -1.03 -30.54
C ASN A 25 -4.22 -1.79 -30.42
N THR A 26 -3.84 -2.14 -29.20
CA THR A 26 -2.72 -3.02 -28.84
C THR A 26 -3.25 -4.11 -27.91
N SER A 27 -2.56 -5.24 -27.83
CA SER A 27 -3.04 -6.41 -27.08
C SER A 27 -1.90 -7.26 -26.53
N ARG A 28 -2.22 -8.27 -25.72
CA ARG A 28 -1.23 -9.25 -25.19
C ARG A 28 -0.04 -8.61 -24.46
N TRP A 29 -0.36 -7.68 -23.55
CA TRP A 29 0.58 -7.04 -22.65
C TRP A 29 1.23 -8.04 -21.69
N ARG A 30 2.56 -8.01 -21.60
CA ARG A 30 3.33 -8.71 -20.56
C ARG A 30 4.60 -7.94 -20.21
N ILE A 31 5.03 -8.00 -18.97
CA ILE A 31 6.32 -7.45 -18.56
C ILE A 31 7.31 -8.61 -18.47
N CYS A 32 8.39 -8.61 -19.25
CA CYS A 32 9.42 -9.66 -19.14
C CYS A 32 10.34 -9.41 -17.95
N ASP A 33 11.13 -10.39 -17.54
CA ASP A 33 11.95 -10.38 -16.31
C ASP A 33 12.82 -9.13 -16.14
N GLN A 34 13.31 -8.55 -17.24
CA GLN A 34 14.07 -7.28 -17.26
C GLN A 34 13.21 -5.99 -17.12
N GLY A 35 11.92 -6.09 -16.82
CA GLY A 35 11.00 -4.96 -16.67
C GLY A 35 10.49 -4.35 -17.98
N HIS A 36 10.81 -4.94 -19.13
CA HIS A 36 10.35 -4.44 -20.42
C HIS A 36 8.89 -4.81 -20.67
N LEU A 37 8.10 -3.86 -21.17
CA LEU A 37 6.72 -4.11 -21.58
C LEU A 37 6.66 -4.63 -23.01
N TRP A 38 6.20 -5.86 -23.15
CA TRP A 38 5.92 -6.51 -24.42
C TRP A 38 4.44 -6.39 -24.73
N PHE A 39 4.14 -6.25 -26.02
CA PHE A 39 2.78 -6.11 -26.50
C PHE A 39 2.67 -6.51 -27.95
N ASN A 40 1.45 -6.69 -28.43
CA ASN A 40 1.13 -6.85 -29.82
C ASN A 40 0.52 -5.56 -30.35
N CYS A 41 1.08 -5.05 -31.45
CA CYS A 41 0.50 -3.95 -32.21
C CYS A 41 -0.81 -4.40 -32.88
N SER A 42 -1.60 -3.45 -33.40
CA SER A 42 -2.80 -3.70 -34.20
C SER A 42 -2.53 -4.56 -35.43
N CYS A 43 -1.31 -4.56 -35.96
CA CYS A 43 -0.88 -5.45 -37.04
C CYS A 43 -0.38 -6.84 -36.58
N HIS A 44 -0.61 -7.18 -35.31
CA HIS A 44 -0.17 -8.42 -34.65
C HIS A 44 1.35 -8.61 -34.48
N SER A 45 2.18 -7.65 -34.92
CA SER A 45 3.61 -7.68 -34.62
C SER A 45 3.88 -7.50 -33.12
N THR A 46 4.85 -8.21 -32.58
CA THR A 46 5.29 -8.04 -31.21
C THR A 46 6.20 -6.82 -31.07
N GLY A 47 5.79 -5.87 -30.23
CA GLY A 47 6.56 -4.72 -29.80
C GLY A 47 7.14 -4.92 -28.39
N ILE A 48 8.26 -4.24 -28.14
CA ILE A 48 8.91 -4.18 -26.82
C ILE A 48 9.22 -2.73 -26.45
N ILE A 49 8.93 -2.38 -25.20
CA ILE A 49 9.26 -1.13 -24.55
C ILE A 49 10.23 -1.43 -23.41
N ILE A 50 11.41 -0.85 -23.51
CA ILE A 50 12.43 -0.96 -22.48
C ILE A 50 11.99 -0.11 -21.28
N LYS A 51 12.13 -0.64 -20.06
CA LYS A 51 11.82 0.06 -18.80
C LYS A 51 12.56 1.40 -18.79
N GLY A 52 11.84 2.49 -18.53
CA GLY A 52 12.42 3.84 -18.48
C GLY A 52 12.86 4.43 -19.83
N LYS A 53 12.54 3.79 -20.97
CA LYS A 53 12.85 4.33 -22.32
C LYS A 53 11.83 5.33 -22.83
N PHE A 54 10.59 5.27 -22.35
CA PHE A 54 9.54 6.22 -22.68
C PHE A 54 9.00 6.78 -21.38
N ASP A 55 8.88 8.10 -21.31
CA ASP A 55 8.47 8.79 -20.09
C ASP A 55 7.19 8.16 -19.55
N TRP A 56 6.15 8.00 -20.36
CA TRP A 56 4.84 7.50 -19.94
C TRP A 56 4.80 6.05 -19.41
N TYR A 57 5.82 5.22 -19.67
CA TYR A 57 5.98 3.88 -19.06
C TYR A 57 7.05 3.94 -17.97
N ASN A 58 6.84 4.86 -17.04
CA ASN A 58 7.66 5.07 -15.86
C ASN A 58 6.71 5.30 -14.69
N PRO A 59 6.70 4.44 -13.65
CA PRO A 59 5.88 4.70 -12.45
C PRO A 59 6.22 6.05 -11.80
N ALA A 60 7.37 6.66 -12.14
CA ALA A 60 7.73 8.04 -11.80
C ALA A 60 6.65 9.10 -12.08
N HIS A 61 5.72 8.90 -13.03
CA HIS A 61 4.63 9.86 -13.26
C HIS A 61 3.66 9.99 -12.10
N SER A 62 3.47 8.92 -11.34
CA SER A 62 2.63 8.89 -10.14
C SER A 62 3.44 9.10 -8.86
N LEU A 63 4.75 9.34 -8.98
CA LEU A 63 5.64 9.54 -7.85
C LEU A 63 5.90 11.03 -7.59
N SER A 64 5.96 11.38 -6.31
CA SER A 64 6.48 12.65 -5.81
C SER A 64 7.92 12.88 -6.30
N ALA A 65 8.34 14.15 -6.43
CA ALA A 65 9.69 14.48 -6.92
C ALA A 65 10.83 13.79 -6.13
N PRO A 66 10.77 13.66 -4.79
CA PRO A 66 11.73 12.85 -4.03
C PRO A 66 11.72 11.37 -4.42
N ALA A 67 10.52 10.79 -4.57
CA ALA A 67 10.34 9.39 -4.95
C ALA A 67 10.88 9.07 -6.35
N GLN A 68 10.73 9.98 -7.32
CA GLN A 68 11.28 9.79 -8.67
C GLN A 68 12.81 9.63 -8.67
N SER A 69 13.52 10.47 -7.90
CA SER A 69 14.99 10.42 -7.81
C SER A 69 15.48 9.11 -7.19
N ILE A 70 14.82 8.69 -6.10
CA ILE A 70 15.15 7.44 -5.40
C ILE A 70 14.79 6.22 -6.24
N PHE A 71 13.64 6.21 -6.91
CA PHE A 71 13.23 5.15 -7.82
C PHE A 71 14.25 4.91 -8.93
N ASN A 72 14.78 5.99 -9.52
CA ASN A 72 15.79 5.90 -10.57
C ASN A 72 17.11 5.28 -10.08
N ARG A 73 17.47 5.47 -8.80
CA ARG A 73 18.64 4.84 -8.18
C ARG A 73 18.38 3.36 -7.91
N ILE A 74 17.30 3.04 -7.19
CA ILE A 74 16.93 1.66 -6.84
C ILE A 74 16.74 0.80 -8.08
N SER A 75 16.07 1.31 -9.12
CA SER A 75 15.80 0.58 -10.35
C SER A 75 17.02 0.14 -11.14
N ARG A 76 18.21 0.71 -10.85
CA ARG A 76 19.48 0.33 -11.48
C ARG A 76 20.22 -0.74 -10.69
N GLU A 77 19.95 -0.84 -9.40
CA GLU A 77 20.72 -1.64 -8.44
C GLU A 77 19.96 -2.90 -8.02
N THR A 78 18.61 -2.83 -7.96
CA THR A 78 17.77 -3.91 -7.45
C THR A 78 16.43 -4.01 -8.19
N GLU A 79 15.94 -5.23 -8.40
CA GLU A 79 14.59 -5.48 -8.91
C GLU A 79 13.59 -5.60 -7.76
N LEU A 80 12.53 -4.79 -7.79
CA LEU A 80 11.38 -4.98 -6.91
C LEU A 80 10.63 -6.27 -7.29
N PRO A 81 10.13 -7.03 -6.30
CA PRO A 81 9.47 -8.29 -6.55
C PRO A 81 8.11 -8.03 -7.21
N ARG A 82 7.78 -8.92 -8.13
CA ARG A 82 6.53 -8.86 -8.88
C ARG A 82 5.43 -9.52 -8.08
N LEU A 83 4.22 -9.02 -8.25
CA LEU A 83 3.03 -9.70 -7.75
C LEU A 83 2.91 -11.09 -8.40
N PRO A 84 2.50 -12.12 -7.65
CA PRO A 84 2.22 -13.45 -8.20
C PRO A 84 1.23 -13.40 -9.37
N ASN A 85 1.34 -14.34 -10.31
CA ASN A 85 0.50 -14.37 -11.52
C ASN A 85 -1.01 -14.39 -11.24
N TYR A 86 -1.46 -15.03 -10.15
CA TYR A 86 -2.88 -15.06 -9.78
C TYR A 86 -3.41 -13.68 -9.38
N VAL A 87 -2.56 -12.82 -8.83
CA VAL A 87 -2.89 -11.44 -8.44
C VAL A 87 -3.02 -10.56 -9.66
N MET A 88 -2.12 -10.73 -10.63
CA MET A 88 -2.24 -10.07 -11.94
C MET A 88 -3.49 -10.53 -12.70
N GLN A 89 -3.85 -11.80 -12.58
CA GLN A 89 -5.08 -12.34 -13.16
C GLN A 89 -6.33 -11.74 -12.48
N LEU A 90 -6.33 -11.66 -11.14
CA LEU A 90 -7.38 -11.00 -10.37
C LEU A 90 -7.49 -9.52 -10.73
N GLN A 91 -6.40 -8.76 -10.83
CA GLN A 91 -6.41 -7.36 -11.25
C GLN A 91 -7.09 -7.18 -12.60
N LYS A 92 -6.74 -7.99 -13.60
CA LYS A 92 -7.42 -7.96 -14.91
C LYS A 92 -8.90 -8.25 -14.83
N MET A 93 -9.30 -9.16 -13.94
CA MET A 93 -10.70 -9.51 -13.72
C MET A 93 -11.46 -8.41 -12.99
N LEU A 94 -10.80 -7.66 -12.11
CA LEU A 94 -11.38 -6.53 -11.38
C LEU A 94 -11.56 -5.30 -12.29
N GLU A 95 -10.70 -5.15 -13.30
CA GLU A 95 -10.78 -4.08 -14.31
C GLU A 95 -11.76 -4.40 -15.47
N ASP A 96 -12.16 -5.66 -15.64
CA ASP A 96 -13.06 -6.10 -16.70
C ASP A 96 -14.55 -6.00 -16.26
N PRO A 97 -15.35 -5.09 -16.86
CA PRO A 97 -16.76 -4.94 -16.51
C PRO A 97 -17.61 -6.19 -16.82
N ALA A 98 -17.10 -7.12 -17.63
CA ALA A 98 -17.77 -8.39 -17.96
C ALA A 98 -17.37 -9.54 -17.01
N SER A 99 -16.48 -9.29 -16.05
CA SER A 99 -16.07 -10.30 -15.07
C SER A 99 -17.09 -10.43 -13.94
N SER A 100 -17.34 -11.66 -13.50
CA SER A 100 -18.30 -11.95 -12.43
C SER A 100 -17.60 -12.24 -11.11
N THR A 101 -18.30 -12.00 -9.99
CA THR A 101 -17.77 -12.25 -8.65
C THR A 101 -17.51 -13.73 -8.40
N GLU A 102 -18.19 -14.64 -9.11
CA GLU A 102 -17.92 -16.08 -9.09
C GLU A 102 -16.56 -16.40 -9.70
N LYS A 103 -16.22 -15.80 -10.85
CA LYS A 103 -14.90 -15.99 -11.46
C LYS A 103 -13.80 -15.47 -10.52
N MET A 104 -14.02 -14.33 -9.88
CA MET A 104 -13.06 -13.77 -8.90
C MET A 104 -12.91 -14.71 -7.70
N ALA A 105 -14.02 -15.23 -7.16
CA ALA A 105 -14.01 -16.20 -6.08
C ALA A 105 -13.26 -17.49 -6.46
N GLU A 106 -13.36 -17.95 -7.71
CA GLU A 106 -12.62 -19.11 -8.21
C GLU A 106 -11.09 -18.90 -8.22
N VAL A 107 -10.61 -17.67 -8.41
CA VAL A 107 -9.17 -17.37 -8.29
C VAL A 107 -8.78 -17.24 -6.82
N ILE A 108 -9.60 -16.55 -6.00
CA ILE A 108 -9.30 -16.28 -4.59
C ILE A 108 -9.38 -17.54 -3.73
N LYS A 109 -10.25 -18.51 -4.04
CA LYS A 109 -10.40 -19.73 -3.22
C LYS A 109 -9.13 -20.59 -3.14
N HIS A 110 -8.21 -20.43 -4.11
CA HIS A 110 -6.90 -21.08 -4.09
C HIS A 110 -5.93 -20.44 -3.09
N ASP A 111 -6.33 -19.31 -2.52
CA ASP A 111 -5.63 -18.53 -1.52
C ASP A 111 -6.44 -18.51 -0.21
N LEU A 112 -6.17 -19.45 0.69
CA LEU A 112 -6.92 -19.60 1.95
C LEU A 112 -6.85 -18.34 2.82
N LEU A 113 -5.73 -17.61 2.81
CA LEU A 113 -5.53 -16.44 3.68
C LEU A 113 -6.29 -15.21 3.14
N LEU A 114 -6.30 -15.01 1.83
CA LEU A 114 -7.10 -13.98 1.18
C LEU A 114 -8.59 -14.32 1.25
N ALA A 115 -8.98 -15.57 0.98
CA ALA A 115 -10.38 -16.00 1.05
C ALA A 115 -10.98 -15.79 2.45
N THR A 116 -10.25 -16.17 3.51
CA THR A 116 -10.69 -15.95 4.89
C THR A 116 -10.70 -14.47 5.27
N THR A 117 -9.76 -13.67 4.76
CA THR A 117 -9.74 -12.21 4.97
C THR A 117 -10.93 -11.53 4.32
N VAL A 118 -11.25 -11.85 3.06
CA VAL A 118 -12.42 -11.34 2.33
C VAL A 118 -13.72 -11.72 3.07
N LEU A 119 -13.88 -12.99 3.47
CA LEU A 119 -15.06 -13.41 4.26
C LEU A 119 -15.16 -12.67 5.60
N ARG A 120 -14.05 -12.50 6.31
CA ARG A 120 -14.02 -11.81 7.61
C ARG A 120 -14.41 -10.34 7.47
N ILE A 121 -13.90 -9.64 6.47
CA ILE A 121 -14.22 -8.23 6.24
C ILE A 121 -15.69 -8.08 5.87
N ALA A 122 -16.21 -8.92 4.98
CA ALA A 122 -17.63 -8.94 4.62
C ALA A 122 -18.53 -9.15 5.85
N ASN A 123 -18.14 -10.03 6.78
CA ASN A 123 -18.93 -10.34 7.98
C ASN A 123 -18.77 -9.31 9.12
N ASN A 124 -17.70 -8.52 9.13
CA ASN A 124 -17.52 -7.44 10.11
C ASN A 124 -18.36 -6.21 9.78
N GLN A 125 -18.76 -6.05 8.52
CA GLN A 125 -19.78 -5.11 8.10
C GLN A 125 -21.15 -5.74 8.40
N LYS A 126 -21.94 -5.15 9.32
CA LYS A 126 -23.29 -5.68 9.63
C LYS A 126 -24.14 -5.68 8.36
N THR A 127 -24.52 -6.87 7.88
CA THR A 127 -25.55 -6.99 6.85
C THR A 127 -26.87 -6.40 7.36
N ARG A 128 -27.70 -5.84 6.47
CA ARG A 128 -29.00 -5.24 6.84
C ARG A 128 -29.90 -6.19 7.65
N ASP A 129 -29.69 -7.50 7.49
CA ASP A 129 -30.56 -8.55 8.00
C ASP A 129 -29.91 -9.35 9.14
N GLY A 130 -28.67 -9.01 9.52
CA GLY A 130 -27.91 -9.70 10.57
C GLY A 130 -27.41 -11.10 10.21
N GLN A 131 -27.53 -11.53 8.96
CA GLN A 131 -27.06 -12.82 8.49
C GLN A 131 -25.56 -12.81 8.19
N GLN A 132 -24.88 -13.93 8.51
CA GLN A 132 -23.49 -14.17 8.16
C GLN A 132 -23.35 -14.54 6.67
N ILE A 133 -22.33 -13.98 6.01
CA ILE A 133 -21.96 -14.27 4.64
C ILE A 133 -21.01 -15.47 4.63
N HIS A 134 -21.44 -16.59 4.05
CA HIS A 134 -20.66 -17.83 3.96
C HIS A 134 -20.06 -18.12 2.57
N SER A 135 -20.50 -17.38 1.54
CA SER A 135 -19.99 -17.53 0.17
C SER A 135 -18.95 -16.46 -0.15
N LEU A 136 -17.84 -16.86 -0.77
CA LEU A 136 -16.81 -15.95 -1.21
C LEU A 136 -17.30 -15.02 -2.33
N SER A 137 -18.11 -15.52 -3.28
CA SER A 137 -18.68 -14.65 -4.33
C SER A 137 -19.67 -13.62 -3.75
N HIS A 138 -20.43 -14.02 -2.73
CA HIS A 138 -21.33 -13.11 -2.01
C HIS A 138 -20.54 -12.07 -1.20
N ALA A 139 -19.45 -12.48 -0.53
CA ALA A 139 -18.56 -11.55 0.16
C ALA A 139 -17.93 -10.52 -0.79
N ILE A 140 -17.48 -10.96 -1.96
CA ILE A 140 -16.92 -10.06 -2.99
C ILE A 140 -17.97 -9.07 -3.48
N ALA A 141 -19.20 -9.55 -3.77
CA ALA A 141 -20.28 -8.67 -4.21
C ALA A 141 -20.69 -7.65 -3.13
N PHE A 142 -20.65 -8.06 -1.86
CA PHE A 142 -21.02 -7.23 -0.73
C PHE A 142 -19.96 -6.16 -0.41
N ILE A 143 -18.68 -6.54 -0.47
CA ILE A 143 -17.55 -5.64 -0.23
C ILE A 143 -17.34 -4.70 -1.42
N GLY A 144 -17.49 -5.20 -2.64
CA GLY A 144 -17.27 -4.43 -3.87
C GLY A 144 -15.92 -4.76 -4.55
N ILE A 145 -15.80 -4.32 -5.80
CA ILE A 145 -14.67 -4.64 -6.67
C ILE A 145 -13.40 -3.85 -6.29
N GLU A 146 -13.52 -2.55 -6.02
CA GLU A 146 -12.37 -1.68 -5.69
C GLU A 146 -11.69 -2.13 -4.39
N SER A 147 -12.51 -2.25 -3.37
CA SER A 147 -12.31 -2.95 -2.13
C SER A 147 -11.58 -4.30 -2.23
N LEU A 148 -12.09 -5.21 -3.06
CA LEU A 148 -11.44 -6.50 -3.29
C LEU A 148 -10.05 -6.35 -3.92
N ARG A 149 -9.90 -5.41 -4.87
CA ARG A 149 -8.62 -5.13 -5.54
C ARG A 149 -7.54 -4.79 -4.52
N ASP A 150 -7.87 -3.90 -3.61
CA ASP A 150 -6.92 -3.41 -2.61
C ASP A 150 -6.48 -4.54 -1.67
N MET A 151 -7.41 -5.40 -1.24
CA MET A 151 -7.11 -6.59 -0.40
C MET A 151 -6.21 -7.60 -1.11
N VAL A 152 -6.49 -7.90 -2.38
CA VAL A 152 -5.73 -8.89 -3.16
C VAL A 152 -4.27 -8.44 -3.28
N ILE A 153 -4.04 -7.15 -3.55
CA ILE A 153 -2.70 -6.60 -3.69
C ILE A 153 -1.95 -6.67 -2.35
N VAL A 154 -2.59 -6.31 -1.23
CA VAL A 154 -1.95 -6.40 0.09
C VAL A 154 -1.60 -7.85 0.48
N ALA A 155 -2.52 -8.79 0.23
CA ALA A 155 -2.28 -10.21 0.49
C ALA A 155 -1.16 -10.80 -0.38
N ALA A 156 -0.95 -10.24 -1.58
CA ALA A 156 0.14 -10.62 -2.45
C ALA A 156 1.50 -10.13 -1.92
N VAL A 157 1.56 -8.86 -1.52
CA VAL A 157 2.77 -8.23 -1.00
C VAL A 157 3.19 -8.87 0.32
N SER A 158 2.24 -9.33 1.13
CA SER A 158 2.55 -10.01 2.39
C SER A 158 3.25 -11.36 2.27
N ARG A 159 3.31 -11.91 1.07
CA ARG A 159 3.93 -13.21 0.75
C ARG A 159 5.33 -13.11 0.22
N PHE A 160 5.88 -11.91 0.08
CA PHE A 160 7.25 -11.77 -0.36
C PHE A 160 8.19 -12.42 0.66
N GLU A 161 9.02 -13.34 0.17
CA GLU A 161 10.08 -13.94 0.98
C GLU A 161 11.13 -12.87 1.29
N LEU A 162 11.24 -12.52 2.57
CA LEU A 162 12.24 -11.57 3.03
C LEU A 162 13.50 -12.31 3.46
N LYS A 163 14.66 -11.78 3.08
CA LYS A 163 15.98 -12.31 3.46
C LYS A 163 16.50 -11.72 4.77
N THR A 164 15.63 -11.03 5.52
CA THR A 164 15.92 -10.39 6.80
C THR A 164 16.10 -11.45 7.89
N LYS A 165 16.92 -11.14 8.89
CA LYS A 165 17.17 -12.00 10.05
C LYS A 165 16.49 -11.51 11.32
N VAL A 166 16.28 -10.19 11.43
CA VAL A 166 15.72 -9.52 12.60
C VAL A 166 14.39 -8.86 12.24
N PHE A 167 14.31 -8.18 11.10
CA PHE A 167 13.04 -7.64 10.63
C PHE A 167 12.04 -8.78 10.39
N SER A 168 10.96 -8.78 11.16
CA SER A 168 9.91 -9.80 11.13
C SER A 168 8.73 -9.34 10.29
N ALA A 169 8.53 -9.97 9.13
CA ALA A 169 7.33 -9.77 8.31
C ALA A 169 6.04 -10.00 9.11
N LYS A 170 6.01 -11.01 9.98
CA LYS A 170 4.84 -11.30 10.82
C LYS A 170 4.52 -10.14 11.77
N THR A 171 5.52 -9.63 12.48
CA THR A 171 5.35 -8.49 13.39
C THR A 171 4.91 -7.24 12.61
N PHE A 172 5.55 -7.00 11.46
CA PHE A 172 5.19 -5.92 10.55
C PHE A 172 3.71 -5.99 10.12
N TRP A 173 3.23 -7.15 9.67
CA TRP A 173 1.85 -7.31 9.20
C TRP A 173 0.83 -7.22 10.33
N ASN A 174 1.15 -7.70 11.52
CA ASN A 174 0.29 -7.53 12.69
C ASN A 174 0.13 -6.04 13.02
N ASN A 175 1.22 -5.26 13.07
CA ASN A 175 1.15 -3.83 13.32
C ASN A 175 0.41 -3.11 12.18
N SER A 176 0.67 -3.48 10.93
CA SER A 176 -0.02 -2.92 9.76
C SER A 176 -1.54 -3.14 9.84
N PHE A 177 -1.98 -4.38 10.09
CA PHE A 177 -3.40 -4.68 10.25
C PHE A 177 -4.01 -3.90 11.43
N LEU A 178 -3.29 -3.80 12.55
CA LEU A 178 -3.75 -3.03 13.71
C LEU A 178 -3.89 -1.53 13.37
N THR A 179 -2.94 -0.93 12.64
CA THR A 179 -3.05 0.45 12.17
C THR A 179 -4.30 0.66 11.32
N GLY A 180 -4.61 -0.27 10.42
CA GLY A 180 -5.87 -0.25 9.65
C GLY A 180 -7.12 -0.27 10.55
N ARG A 181 -7.15 -1.17 11.55
CA ARG A 181 -8.26 -1.25 12.53
C ARG A 181 -8.39 0.02 13.39
N ILE A 182 -7.27 0.63 13.76
CA ILE A 182 -7.25 1.89 14.49
C ILE A 182 -7.81 3.01 13.61
N ALA A 183 -7.49 3.04 12.32
CA ALA A 183 -8.04 4.03 11.38
C ALA A 183 -9.58 3.91 11.26
N GLU A 184 -10.12 2.69 11.15
CA GLU A 184 -11.57 2.45 11.19
C GLU A 184 -12.21 2.90 12.51
N TYR A 185 -11.54 2.61 13.63
CA TYR A 185 -12.00 3.04 14.95
C TYR A 185 -12.05 4.56 15.04
N LEU A 186 -10.99 5.26 14.61
CA LEU A 186 -10.92 6.72 14.61
C LEU A 186 -12.04 7.35 13.79
N VAL A 187 -12.29 6.83 12.59
CA VAL A 187 -13.30 7.37 11.69
C VAL A 187 -14.71 7.22 12.29
N ASN A 188 -15.01 6.08 12.91
CA ASN A 188 -16.28 5.90 13.61
C ASN A 188 -16.38 6.78 14.86
N HIS A 189 -15.34 6.78 15.71
CA HIS A 189 -15.34 7.47 16.99
C HIS A 189 -15.41 8.99 16.84
N LEU A 190 -14.71 9.53 15.84
CA LEU A 190 -14.65 10.95 15.52
C LEU A 190 -15.69 11.38 14.47
N GLN A 191 -16.56 10.46 14.02
CA GLN A 191 -17.63 10.71 13.06
C GLN A 191 -17.13 11.34 11.74
N LEU A 192 -16.01 10.83 11.21
CA LEU A 192 -15.42 11.29 9.95
C LEU A 192 -16.14 10.68 8.75
N THR A 193 -16.15 11.39 7.62
CA THR A 193 -16.86 10.98 6.40
C THR A 193 -15.97 10.16 5.46
N PHE A 194 -15.41 9.06 5.95
CA PHE A 194 -14.64 8.10 5.15
C PHE A 194 -15.27 6.72 5.23
N SER A 195 -15.11 5.90 4.19
CA SER A 195 -15.51 4.49 4.28
C SER A 195 -14.51 3.73 5.17
N LEU A 196 -14.99 2.77 5.96
CA LEU A 196 -14.15 1.96 6.86
C LEU A 196 -13.08 1.20 6.08
N GLU A 197 -13.44 0.74 4.90
CA GLU A 197 -12.53 0.04 4.01
C GLU A 197 -11.39 0.92 3.50
N GLN A 198 -11.71 2.13 3.01
CA GLN A 198 -10.70 3.06 2.50
C GLN A 198 -9.66 3.39 3.58
N VAL A 199 -10.11 3.63 4.81
CA VAL A 199 -9.21 3.98 5.93
C VAL A 199 -8.47 2.75 6.46
N PHE A 200 -9.08 1.57 6.42
CA PHE A 200 -8.41 0.32 6.75
C PHE A 200 -7.26 0.04 5.76
N MET A 201 -7.50 0.20 4.46
CA MET A 201 -6.50 0.01 3.42
C MET A 201 -5.37 1.04 3.55
N ALA A 202 -5.69 2.32 3.72
CA ALA A 202 -4.69 3.36 3.92
C ALA A 202 -3.85 3.13 5.19
N GLY A 203 -4.48 2.80 6.31
CA GLY A 203 -3.79 2.48 7.56
C GLY A 203 -2.92 1.22 7.49
N SER A 204 -3.40 0.16 6.84
CA SER A 204 -2.67 -1.10 6.74
C SER A 204 -1.54 -1.12 5.73
N THR A 205 -1.47 -0.13 4.85
CA THR A 205 -0.44 -0.06 3.79
C THR A 205 0.57 1.05 4.02
N CYS A 206 0.34 1.98 4.96
CA CYS A 206 1.16 3.18 5.14
C CYS A 206 2.66 2.90 5.35
N ASN A 207 3.00 1.82 6.05
CA ASN A 207 4.39 1.46 6.35
C ASN A 207 5.01 0.50 5.31
N ILE A 208 4.38 0.25 4.16
CA ILE A 208 4.84 -0.77 3.22
C ILE A 208 6.25 -0.53 2.67
N GLY A 209 6.75 0.70 2.76
CA GLY A 209 8.15 0.99 2.45
C GLY A 209 9.17 0.27 3.33
N LYS A 210 8.79 -0.19 4.53
CA LYS A 210 9.65 -1.06 5.35
C LYS A 210 9.82 -2.45 4.72
N ILE A 211 8.78 -2.97 4.07
CA ILE A 211 8.87 -4.19 3.24
C ILE A 211 9.75 -3.94 2.02
N VAL A 212 9.58 -2.80 1.35
CA VAL A 212 10.44 -2.41 0.23
C VAL A 212 11.90 -2.33 0.67
N GLN A 213 12.21 -1.69 1.81
CA GLN A 213 13.54 -1.65 2.42
C GLN A 213 14.08 -3.06 2.70
N ALA A 214 13.28 -3.94 3.30
CA ALA A 214 13.65 -5.32 3.59
C ALA A 214 13.95 -6.15 2.33
N ILE A 215 13.35 -5.81 1.19
CA ILE A 215 13.61 -6.47 -0.09
C ILE A 215 14.88 -5.91 -0.73
N ILE A 216 15.01 -4.58 -0.80
CA ILE A 216 16.13 -3.96 -1.53
C ILE A 216 17.45 -4.05 -0.77
N ASP A 217 17.40 -3.97 0.56
CA ASP A 217 18.55 -4.15 1.45
C ASP A 217 18.09 -4.72 2.81
N PRO A 218 18.04 -6.07 2.94
CA PRO A 218 17.60 -6.72 4.16
C PRO A 218 18.50 -6.42 5.37
N LYS A 219 19.80 -6.15 5.15
CA LYS A 219 20.74 -5.86 6.24
C LYS A 219 20.42 -4.51 6.88
N ILE A 220 20.05 -3.53 6.07
CA ILE A 220 19.62 -2.21 6.55
C ILE A 220 18.28 -2.31 7.27
N ALA A 221 17.33 -3.12 6.78
CA ALA A 221 16.07 -3.36 7.51
C ALA A 221 16.31 -4.03 8.88
N ASP A 222 17.23 -5.00 8.96
CA ASP A 222 17.65 -5.61 10.22
C ASP A 222 18.29 -4.60 11.16
N LEU A 223 19.21 -3.75 10.64
CA LEU A 223 19.85 -2.69 11.42
C LEU A 223 18.82 -1.73 12.03
N TYR A 224 17.85 -1.26 11.25
CA TYR A 224 16.81 -0.34 11.76
C TYR A 224 15.93 -1.00 12.80
N THR A 225 15.64 -2.30 12.64
CA THR A 225 14.88 -3.06 13.64
C THR A 225 15.66 -3.18 14.95
N MET A 226 16.96 -3.49 14.88
CA MET A 226 17.83 -3.55 16.06
C MET A 226 17.93 -2.19 16.76
N GLU A 227 18.08 -1.09 16.02
CA GLU A 227 18.13 0.25 16.61
C GLU A 227 16.83 0.67 17.28
N MET A 228 15.67 0.23 16.77
CA MET A 228 14.40 0.50 17.44
C MET A 228 14.31 -0.22 18.78
N GLU A 229 14.91 -1.41 18.92
CA GLU A 229 14.91 -2.18 20.16
C GLU A 229 15.98 -1.73 21.17
N ASP A 230 16.94 -0.90 20.74
CA ASP A 230 18.00 -0.37 21.60
C ASP A 230 17.50 0.82 22.43
N LEU A 231 17.31 0.61 23.73
CA LEU A 231 16.85 1.65 24.67
C LEU A 231 17.78 2.87 24.78
N SER A 232 19.05 2.75 24.35
CA SER A 232 19.98 3.89 24.28
C SER A 232 19.71 4.81 23.07
N LEU A 233 18.94 4.32 22.08
CA LEU A 233 18.55 5.02 20.88
C LEU A 233 17.04 5.27 20.90
N LEU A 234 16.65 6.54 21.09
CA LEU A 234 15.24 6.91 21.13
C LEU A 234 14.66 7.08 19.71
N GLY A 235 13.36 6.82 19.58
CA GLY A 235 12.57 7.10 18.38
C GLY A 235 12.14 5.87 17.59
N ASP A 236 11.35 6.12 16.54
CA ASP A 236 10.79 5.10 15.66
C ASP A 236 11.73 4.78 14.47
N TRP A 237 11.22 3.97 13.55
CA TRP A 237 11.92 3.62 12.30
C TRP A 237 12.41 4.85 11.53
N SER A 238 11.63 5.94 11.49
CA SER A 238 12.00 7.21 10.84
C SER A 238 13.23 7.85 11.49
N ALA A 239 13.40 7.68 12.81
CA ALA A 239 14.60 8.12 13.51
C ALA A 239 15.83 7.29 13.12
N ALA A 240 15.68 5.97 12.98
CA ALA A 240 16.75 5.08 12.52
C ALA A 240 17.20 5.40 11.08
N GLU A 241 16.26 5.67 10.17
CA GLU A 241 16.53 6.11 8.81
C GLU A 241 17.37 7.40 8.78
N LYS A 242 16.99 8.39 9.59
CA LYS A 242 17.71 9.67 9.69
C LYS A 242 19.13 9.49 10.22
N ARG A 243 19.32 8.67 11.27
CA ARG A 243 20.65 8.39 11.86
C ARG A 243 21.58 7.75 10.84
N ASN A 244 21.07 6.81 10.07
CA ASN A 244 21.83 6.06 9.08
C ASN A 244 21.92 6.74 7.71
N LYS A 245 21.31 7.93 7.54
CA LYS A 245 21.20 8.62 6.25
C LYS A 245 20.60 7.73 5.16
N GLY A 246 19.65 6.89 5.58
CA GLY A 246 18.92 5.96 4.73
C GLY A 246 17.85 6.63 3.90
N TYR A 247 17.12 5.80 3.14
CA TYR A 247 15.90 6.24 2.49
C TYR A 247 14.76 6.36 3.51
N ASP A 248 13.90 7.36 3.29
CA ASP A 248 12.65 7.49 4.03
C ASP A 248 11.67 6.39 3.57
N HIS A 249 11.19 5.56 4.49
CA HIS A 249 10.26 4.48 4.15
C HIS A 249 8.93 5.01 3.60
N SER A 250 8.47 6.21 3.93
CA SER A 250 7.26 6.77 3.28
C SER A 250 7.47 6.90 1.77
N VAL A 251 8.68 7.31 1.36
CA VAL A 251 9.09 7.42 -0.04
C VAL A 251 9.30 6.05 -0.68
N LEU A 252 9.95 5.11 0.02
CA LEU A 252 10.08 3.73 -0.48
C LEU A 252 8.70 3.05 -0.63
N GLY A 253 7.78 3.36 0.27
CA GLY A 253 6.41 2.86 0.25
C GLY A 253 5.65 3.37 -0.95
N GLU A 254 5.74 4.68 -1.24
CA GLU A 254 5.15 5.30 -2.44
C GLU A 254 5.68 4.62 -3.71
N ILE A 255 6.99 4.40 -3.78
CA ILE A 255 7.64 3.69 -4.89
C ILE A 255 7.10 2.27 -5.06
N GLY A 256 7.04 1.50 -3.97
CA GLY A 256 6.53 0.13 -3.98
C GLY A 256 5.06 0.07 -4.39
N ALA A 257 4.23 0.93 -3.78
CA ALA A 257 2.80 1.03 -4.05
C ALA A 257 2.52 1.39 -5.52
N ALA A 258 3.22 2.38 -6.07
CA ALA A 258 3.13 2.73 -7.49
C ALA A 258 3.57 1.56 -8.39
N PHE A 259 4.65 0.87 -8.03
CA PHE A 259 5.16 -0.28 -8.79
C PHE A 259 4.19 -1.47 -8.78
N TRP A 260 3.44 -1.66 -7.69
CA TRP A 260 2.44 -2.72 -7.54
C TRP A 260 1.03 -2.32 -8.01
N GLY A 261 0.84 -1.08 -8.48
CA GLY A 261 -0.43 -0.60 -9.04
C GLY A 261 -1.49 -0.28 -7.98
N PHE A 262 -1.08 0.27 -6.84
CA PHE A 262 -2.02 0.75 -5.82
C PHE A 262 -2.77 2.01 -6.33
N PRO A 263 -3.99 2.28 -5.83
CA PRO A 263 -4.71 3.52 -6.12
C PRO A 263 -3.97 4.76 -5.63
N GLU A 264 -4.09 5.88 -6.35
CA GLU A 264 -3.41 7.16 -6.04
C GLU A 264 -3.68 7.67 -4.62
N GLU A 265 -4.91 7.51 -4.13
CA GLU A 265 -5.28 7.89 -2.76
C GLU A 265 -4.46 7.14 -1.69
N LEU A 266 -4.06 5.89 -1.96
CA LEU A 266 -3.18 5.12 -1.08
C LEU A 266 -1.73 5.60 -1.20
N LEU A 267 -1.28 5.98 -2.40
CA LEU A 267 0.07 6.55 -2.60
C LEU A 267 0.24 7.82 -1.75
N ASP A 268 -0.72 8.74 -1.81
CA ASP A 268 -0.70 9.97 -1.00
C ASP A 268 -0.67 9.66 0.49
N SER A 269 -1.50 8.71 0.93
CA SER A 269 -1.58 8.28 2.33
C SER A 269 -0.26 7.66 2.80
N ILE A 270 0.38 6.85 1.96
CA ILE A 270 1.69 6.25 2.23
C ILE A 270 2.79 7.32 2.24
N ALA A 271 2.80 8.26 1.30
CA ALA A 271 3.84 9.27 1.21
C ALA A 271 3.75 10.30 2.36
N MET A 272 2.55 10.61 2.84
CA MET A 272 2.31 11.73 3.75
C MET A 272 2.06 11.35 5.21
N HIS A 273 2.01 10.07 5.59
CA HIS A 273 1.61 9.66 6.95
C HIS A 273 2.55 10.12 8.10
N HIS A 274 3.76 10.61 7.80
CA HIS A 274 4.66 11.25 8.78
C HIS A 274 4.70 12.78 8.69
N VAL A 275 3.98 13.37 7.73
CA VAL A 275 3.88 14.82 7.58
C VAL A 275 3.07 15.38 8.75
N SER A 276 3.51 16.50 9.33
CA SER A 276 2.75 17.16 10.38
C SER A 276 1.38 17.61 9.85
N PRO A 277 0.27 17.26 10.50
CA PRO A 277 -1.06 17.73 10.11
C PRO A 277 -1.21 19.26 10.18
N LEU A 278 -0.28 19.96 10.85
CA LEU A 278 -0.26 21.43 10.86
C LEU A 278 0.06 22.03 9.47
N LEU A 279 0.61 21.24 8.57
CA LEU A 279 0.87 21.64 7.18
C LEU A 279 -0.34 21.40 6.26
N ALA A 280 -1.44 20.85 6.78
CA ALA A 280 -2.66 20.67 6.01
C ALA A 280 -3.19 22.03 5.50
N LYS A 281 -3.45 22.10 4.19
CA LYS A 281 -3.89 23.35 3.54
C LYS A 281 -5.38 23.63 3.72
N THR A 282 -6.15 22.64 4.17
CA THR A 282 -7.62 22.69 4.24
C THR A 282 -8.12 22.34 5.64
N LYS A 283 -9.31 22.85 5.99
CA LYS A 283 -9.97 22.48 7.24
C LYS A 283 -10.46 21.03 7.23
N ALA A 284 -10.93 20.54 6.08
CA ALA A 284 -11.31 19.15 5.89
C ALA A 284 -10.13 18.22 6.22
N ILE A 285 -10.43 17.15 6.95
CA ILE A 285 -9.46 16.09 7.25
C ILE A 285 -9.27 15.27 5.98
N SER A 286 -8.01 15.02 5.63
CA SER A 286 -7.61 14.20 4.49
C SER A 286 -7.35 12.76 4.93
N LEU A 287 -7.38 11.81 3.99
CA LEU A 287 -7.13 10.39 4.29
C LEU A 287 -5.76 10.16 4.95
N TRP A 288 -4.69 10.79 4.45
CA TRP A 288 -3.36 10.70 5.01
C TRP A 288 -3.26 11.20 6.46
N GLU A 289 -4.11 12.15 6.87
CA GLU A 289 -4.14 12.65 8.25
C GLU A 289 -4.70 11.59 9.19
N VAL A 290 -5.75 10.87 8.77
CA VAL A 290 -6.31 9.72 9.51
C VAL A 290 -5.27 8.61 9.60
N THR A 291 -4.61 8.30 8.48
CA THR A 291 -3.55 7.29 8.40
C THR A 291 -2.39 7.61 9.35
N GLY A 292 -1.89 8.84 9.33
CA GLY A 292 -0.79 9.25 10.20
C GLY A 292 -1.18 9.23 11.67
N PHE A 293 -2.39 9.66 12.03
CA PHE A 293 -2.85 9.59 13.41
C PHE A 293 -3.02 8.14 13.88
N ALA A 294 -3.63 7.29 13.04
CA ALA A 294 -3.76 5.86 13.32
C ALA A 294 -2.41 5.19 13.51
N ASN A 295 -1.40 5.56 12.71
CA ASN A 295 -0.04 5.03 12.84
C ASN A 295 0.60 5.45 14.17
N GLN A 296 0.46 6.71 14.60
CA GLN A 296 0.96 7.16 15.90
C GLN A 296 0.26 6.47 17.08
N LEU A 297 -1.05 6.26 16.99
CA LEU A 297 -1.79 5.49 18.00
C LEU A 297 -1.39 4.02 17.99
N CYS A 298 -1.12 3.42 16.83
CA CYS A 298 -0.58 2.07 16.74
C CYS A 298 0.76 1.99 17.46
N HIS A 299 1.67 2.95 17.21
CA HIS A 299 2.93 3.04 17.94
C HIS A 299 2.69 3.15 19.44
N TRP A 300 1.77 4.00 19.90
CA TRP A 300 1.46 4.11 21.33
C TRP A 300 1.02 2.79 21.97
N VAL A 301 0.21 1.97 21.28
CA VAL A 301 -0.31 0.72 21.86
C VAL A 301 0.59 -0.49 21.63
N THR A 302 1.53 -0.42 20.69
CA THR A 302 2.41 -1.55 20.31
C THR A 302 3.85 -1.36 20.73
N LEU A 303 4.34 -0.13 20.68
CA LEU A 303 5.69 0.26 21.02
C LEU A 303 5.73 0.84 22.42
N ASP A 304 6.92 0.85 23.01
CA ASP A 304 7.15 1.55 24.25
C ASP A 304 7.05 3.07 24.03
N ALA A 305 6.62 3.79 25.07
CA ALA A 305 6.35 5.24 25.00
C ALA A 305 7.54 6.08 24.47
N HIS A 306 8.77 5.57 24.60
CA HIS A 306 10.00 6.22 24.15
C HIS A 306 10.26 6.10 22.64
N GLN A 307 9.52 5.24 21.94
CA GLN A 307 9.60 5.05 20.48
C GLN A 307 8.51 5.83 19.73
N VAL A 308 7.58 6.48 20.43
CA VAL A 308 6.54 7.32 19.81
C VAL A 308 7.11 8.68 19.47
N ASN A 309 6.82 9.19 18.26
CA ASN A 309 7.12 10.57 17.90
C ASN A 309 6.16 11.52 18.65
N GLN A 310 6.56 11.96 19.84
CA GLN A 310 5.70 12.76 20.71
C GLN A 310 5.24 14.07 20.07
N GLU A 311 6.12 14.76 19.33
CA GLU A 311 5.78 16.02 18.67
C GLU A 311 4.69 15.80 17.62
N LEU A 312 4.87 14.82 16.73
CA LEU A 312 3.90 14.47 15.71
C LEU A 312 2.58 13.98 16.31
N PHE A 313 2.64 13.17 17.36
CA PHE A 313 1.44 12.74 18.08
C PHE A 313 0.64 13.92 18.64
N GLN A 314 1.32 14.89 19.27
CA GLN A 314 0.68 16.11 19.76
C GLN A 314 0.08 16.97 18.64
N HIS A 315 0.70 16.99 17.45
CA HIS A 315 0.11 17.63 16.28
C HIS A 315 -1.22 16.98 15.87
N TYR A 316 -1.30 15.65 15.89
CA TYR A 316 -2.53 14.94 15.59
C TYR A 316 -3.62 15.14 16.64
N LEU A 317 -3.28 15.10 17.94
CA LEU A 317 -4.25 15.40 19.01
C LEU A 317 -4.90 16.77 18.81
N ARG A 318 -4.08 17.80 18.50
CA ARG A 318 -4.58 19.14 18.19
C ARG A 318 -5.43 19.18 16.92
N ARG A 319 -5.00 18.50 15.86
CA ARG A 319 -5.70 18.49 14.56
C ARG A 319 -7.08 17.85 14.65
N PHE A 320 -7.19 16.75 15.39
CA PHE A 320 -8.42 15.97 15.55
C PHE A 320 -9.25 16.38 16.77
N TYR A 321 -8.86 17.44 17.48
CA TYR A 321 -9.50 17.92 18.71
C TYR A 321 -9.64 16.83 19.79
N VAL A 322 -8.69 15.89 19.85
CA VAL A 322 -8.67 14.81 20.84
C VAL A 322 -8.04 15.32 22.13
N ASN A 323 -8.81 15.33 23.21
CA ASN A 323 -8.36 15.71 24.54
C ASN A 323 -8.05 14.47 25.42
N GLU A 324 -7.56 14.71 26.64
CA GLU A 324 -7.17 13.65 27.59
C GLU A 324 -8.32 12.71 27.93
N ALA A 325 -9.53 13.23 28.18
CA ALA A 325 -10.71 12.41 28.47
C ALA A 325 -11.11 11.51 27.29
N MET A 326 -10.90 11.97 26.06
CA MET A 326 -11.08 11.13 24.87
C MET A 326 -10.01 10.05 24.80
N LEU A 327 -8.74 10.36 25.12
CA LEU A 327 -7.67 9.36 25.18
C LEU A 327 -7.95 8.26 26.21
N ASP A 328 -8.52 8.61 27.37
CA ASP A 328 -8.94 7.64 28.40
C ASP A 328 -9.99 6.64 27.88
N THR A 329 -10.72 6.99 26.82
CA THR A 329 -11.67 6.09 26.14
C THR A 329 -11.04 5.38 24.95
N ILE A 330 -10.25 6.09 24.15
CA ILE A 330 -9.63 5.58 22.92
C ILE A 330 -8.60 4.50 23.28
N ILE A 331 -7.64 4.79 24.17
CA ILE A 331 -6.51 3.90 24.42
C ILE A 331 -6.94 2.51 24.92
N PRO A 332 -7.85 2.36 25.90
CA PRO A 332 -8.33 1.04 26.30
C PRO A 332 -9.04 0.29 25.17
N ALA A 333 -9.81 0.98 24.33
CA ALA A 333 -10.45 0.37 23.17
C ALA A 333 -9.42 -0.14 22.15
N LEU A 334 -8.36 0.62 21.90
CA LEU A 334 -7.28 0.21 21.01
C LEU A 334 -6.45 -0.95 21.58
N GLN A 335 -6.23 -0.99 22.90
CA GLN A 335 -5.60 -2.13 23.58
C GLN A 335 -6.47 -3.40 23.44
N HIS A 336 -7.79 -3.27 23.57
CA HIS A 336 -8.70 -4.38 23.33
C HIS A 336 -8.65 -4.87 21.87
N LEU A 337 -8.59 -3.95 20.90
CA LEU A 337 -8.41 -4.30 19.47
C LEU A 337 -7.11 -5.08 19.23
N LYS A 338 -6.00 -4.68 19.85
CA LYS A 338 -4.72 -5.39 19.79
C LYS A 338 -4.85 -6.84 20.31
N HIS A 339 -5.57 -7.06 21.40
CA HIS A 339 -5.73 -8.40 22.01
C HIS A 339 -6.71 -9.31 21.26
N THR A 340 -7.69 -8.73 20.58
CA THR A 340 -8.71 -9.48 19.81
C THR A 340 -8.29 -9.73 18.36
N GLN A 341 -7.10 -9.28 17.97
CA GLN A 341 -6.55 -9.49 16.65
C GLN A 341 -6.20 -10.96 16.41
N ILE A 342 -6.76 -11.53 15.34
CA ILE A 342 -6.28 -12.80 14.80
C ILE A 342 -4.90 -12.52 14.20
N THR A 343 -3.86 -13.15 14.75
CA THR A 343 -2.49 -13.05 14.25
C THR A 343 -2.46 -13.49 12.79
N VAL A 344 -1.91 -12.66 11.91
CA VAL A 344 -1.75 -12.98 10.48
C VAL A 344 -0.68 -14.04 10.28
#